data_AF-A0AAE9D610-F1
#
_entry.id   AF-A0AAE9D610-F1
#
_cell.length_a   1.000
_cell.length_b   1.000
_cell.length_c   1.000
_cell.angle_alpha   90.00
_cell.angle_beta   90.00
_cell.angle_gamma   90.00
#
_symmetry.space_group_name_H-M   'P 1'
#
loop_
_entity.id
_entity.type
_entity.pdbx_description
1 polymer ?
#
loop_
_entity_poly.entity_id
_entity_poly.type
_entity_poly.pdbx_seq_one_letter_code
_entity_poly.pdbx_strand_id
1 'polypeptide(L)'
;MVTIVELEEENEEIETLAVKKQILLEQSGDVLEEIHKTRELMMEEFERIHIETVLSYQEKIEKEAQEYEQIYEETKLRIEEETVELQNKLCEFLEEIIEEKGKLIELTMQEKECRKITDEIFEIIQNWTDIGFIFSQILGMREAQNVVEDTCSEETDPLVVKILDKIKQRIFGKVQTILRLHQSNSEKIDGVLKRIDEFLDFVELGYNELSRSIFILVLNSMKNVPFNTLENQDLTDDNIDNVKESVNKIRDFLSYVPLCQLRPRKSLRQFLWDEIDSYQRDNDIFFDLENL
;
A
#
# COMPACT_ATOMS: atom_id res chain seq x y z
N MET A 1 -14.81 -133.32 44.70
CA MET A 1 -13.51 -134.01 44.68
C MET A 1 -12.84 -133.51 43.42
N VAL A 2 -12.07 -132.42 43.54
CA VAL A 2 -11.26 -131.88 42.43
C VAL A 2 -10.05 -132.79 42.34
N THR A 3 -9.78 -133.36 41.17
CA THR A 3 -8.61 -134.21 40.95
C THR A 3 -7.36 -133.37 40.77
N ILE A 4 -6.22 -133.83 41.28
CA ILE A 4 -4.92 -133.15 41.21
C ILE A 4 -4.58 -132.65 39.79
N VAL A 5 -5.05 -133.36 38.76
CA VAL A 5 -4.88 -133.02 37.34
C VAL A 5 -5.63 -131.75 36.91
N GLU A 6 -6.85 -131.50 37.43
CA GLU A 6 -7.62 -130.28 37.10
C GLU A 6 -6.99 -129.03 37.73
N LEU A 7 -6.36 -129.20 38.91
CA LEU A 7 -5.57 -128.13 39.55
C LEU A 7 -4.23 -127.90 38.84
N GLU A 8 -3.64 -128.91 38.22
CA GLU A 8 -2.41 -128.77 37.42
C GLU A 8 -2.68 -128.05 36.08
N GLU A 9 -3.80 -128.35 35.39
CA GLU A 9 -4.21 -127.65 34.16
C GLU A 9 -4.61 -126.18 34.40
N GLU A 10 -5.37 -125.88 35.46
CA GLU A 10 -5.66 -124.48 35.85
C GLU A 10 -4.38 -123.71 36.22
N ASN A 11 -3.39 -124.39 36.82
CA ASN A 11 -2.13 -123.75 37.21
C ASN A 11 -1.22 -123.50 35.99
N GLU A 12 -1.18 -124.38 35.00
CA GLU A 12 -0.53 -124.14 33.70
C GLU A 12 -1.19 -122.96 32.95
N GLU A 13 -2.52 -122.86 32.98
CA GLU A 13 -3.27 -121.76 32.35
C GLU A 13 -3.05 -120.41 33.05
N ILE A 14 -2.96 -120.42 34.39
CA ILE A 14 -2.58 -119.26 35.21
C ILE A 14 -1.14 -118.83 34.93
N GLU A 15 -0.20 -119.76 34.80
CA GLU A 15 1.20 -119.47 34.43
C GLU A 15 1.29 -118.90 33.00
N THR A 16 0.54 -119.43 32.03
CA THR A 16 0.54 -118.87 30.66
C THR A 16 -0.09 -117.48 30.61
N LEU A 17 -1.15 -117.23 31.39
CA LEU A 17 -1.75 -115.90 31.51
C LEU A 17 -0.81 -114.91 32.21
N ALA A 18 -0.05 -115.34 33.21
CA ALA A 18 0.97 -114.53 33.86
C ALA A 18 2.09 -114.14 32.89
N VAL A 19 2.57 -115.08 32.07
CA VAL A 19 3.56 -114.82 31.02
C VAL A 19 3.02 -113.88 29.94
N LYS A 20 1.78 -114.09 29.45
CA LYS A 20 1.15 -113.17 28.49
C LYS A 20 0.98 -111.76 29.06
N LYS A 21 0.60 -111.64 30.33
CA LYS A 21 0.49 -110.36 31.03
C LYS A 21 1.86 -109.68 31.15
N GLN A 22 2.91 -110.42 31.43
CA GLN A 22 4.28 -109.92 31.49
C GLN A 22 4.73 -109.38 30.12
N ILE A 23 4.50 -110.14 29.04
CA ILE A 23 4.81 -109.72 27.66
C ILE A 23 4.02 -108.46 27.26
N LEU A 24 2.73 -108.40 27.60
CA LEU A 24 1.89 -107.23 27.33
C LEU A 24 2.35 -106.00 28.13
N LEU A 25 2.82 -106.18 29.37
CA LEU A 25 3.38 -105.10 30.18
C LEU A 25 4.68 -104.56 29.56
N GLU A 26 5.58 -105.44 29.14
CA GLU A 26 6.82 -105.05 28.44
C GLU A 26 6.53 -104.32 27.12
N GLN A 27 5.67 -104.89 26.26
CA GLN A 27 5.27 -104.26 25.00
C GLN A 27 4.56 -102.91 25.22
N SER A 28 3.74 -102.80 26.27
CA SER A 28 3.10 -101.52 26.62
C SER A 28 4.09 -100.48 27.14
N GLY A 29 5.17 -100.92 27.81
CA GLY A 29 6.28 -100.08 28.25
C GLY A 29 7.08 -99.52 27.08
N ASP A 30 7.41 -100.38 26.10
CA ASP A 30 8.12 -99.98 24.87
C ASP A 30 7.32 -98.94 24.06
N VAL A 31 6.01 -99.18 23.89
CA VAL A 31 5.11 -98.24 23.19
C VAL A 31 5.00 -96.90 23.95
N LEU A 32 4.95 -96.93 25.29
CA LEU A 32 4.95 -95.72 26.11
C LEU A 32 6.24 -94.91 25.96
N GLU A 33 7.38 -95.58 25.85
CA GLU A 33 8.68 -94.94 25.65
C GLU A 33 8.78 -94.30 24.25
N GLU A 34 8.30 -94.97 23.20
CA GLU A 34 8.23 -94.41 21.84
C GLU A 34 7.29 -93.20 21.76
N ILE A 35 6.13 -93.25 22.44
CA ILE A 35 5.20 -92.11 22.54
C ILE A 35 5.86 -90.94 23.26
N HIS A 36 6.60 -91.20 24.35
CA HIS A 36 7.31 -90.16 25.10
C HIS A 36 8.38 -89.49 24.24
N LYS A 37 9.23 -90.28 23.57
CA LYS A 37 10.28 -89.78 22.66
C LYS A 37 9.68 -88.96 21.51
N THR A 38 8.58 -89.43 20.92
CA THR A 38 7.89 -88.71 19.84
C THR A 38 7.33 -87.38 20.32
N ARG A 39 6.76 -87.35 21.53
CA ARG A 39 6.26 -86.12 22.15
C ARG A 39 7.37 -85.12 22.44
N GLU A 40 8.51 -85.57 22.97
CA GLU A 40 9.68 -84.70 23.20
C GLU A 40 10.18 -84.09 21.89
N LEU A 41 10.39 -84.89 20.86
CA LEU A 41 10.81 -84.40 19.53
C LEU A 41 9.79 -83.41 18.94
N MET A 42 8.49 -83.65 19.10
CA MET A 42 7.46 -82.70 18.67
C MET A 42 7.49 -81.39 19.44
N MET A 43 7.75 -81.43 20.75
CA MET A 43 7.86 -80.23 21.57
C MET A 43 9.10 -79.41 21.19
N GLU A 44 10.23 -80.06 20.97
CA GLU A 44 11.47 -79.41 20.49
C GLU A 44 11.27 -78.75 19.12
N GLU A 45 10.60 -79.44 18.19
CA GLU A 45 10.31 -78.87 16.86
C GLU A 45 9.31 -77.71 16.96
N PHE A 46 8.30 -77.81 17.83
CA PHE A 46 7.35 -76.72 18.07
C PHE A 46 8.03 -75.49 18.66
N GLU A 47 8.93 -75.68 19.64
CA GLU A 47 9.73 -74.61 20.23
C GLU A 47 10.63 -73.95 19.19
N ARG A 48 11.28 -74.75 18.32
CA ARG A 48 12.11 -74.21 17.23
C ARG A 48 11.29 -73.34 16.27
N ILE A 49 10.16 -73.84 15.80
CA ILE A 49 9.25 -73.11 14.90
C ILE A 49 8.74 -71.82 15.56
N HIS A 50 8.43 -71.88 16.86
CA HIS A 50 7.94 -70.72 17.59
C HIS A 50 9.02 -69.63 17.73
N ILE A 51 10.25 -70.02 18.04
CA ILE A 51 11.41 -69.11 18.11
C ILE A 51 11.67 -68.47 16.74
N GLU A 52 11.71 -69.27 15.66
CA GLU A 52 11.90 -68.76 14.29
C GLU A 52 10.80 -67.76 13.90
N THR A 53 9.55 -68.04 14.28
CA THR A 53 8.42 -67.15 14.01
C THR A 53 8.53 -65.83 14.77
N VAL A 54 8.91 -65.87 16.05
CA VAL A 54 9.10 -64.67 16.87
C VAL A 54 10.24 -63.81 16.32
N LEU A 55 11.37 -64.43 15.95
CA LEU A 55 12.50 -63.72 15.33
C LEU A 55 12.08 -63.07 14.00
N SER A 56 11.33 -63.79 13.16
CA SER A 56 10.79 -63.26 11.90
C SER A 56 9.88 -62.05 12.12
N TYR A 57 9.02 -62.07 13.14
CA TYR A 57 8.19 -60.92 13.49
C TYR A 57 9.00 -59.74 14.04
N GLN A 58 10.03 -60.00 14.86
CA GLN A 58 10.93 -58.95 15.35
C GLN A 58 11.66 -58.26 14.20
N GLU A 59 12.21 -59.01 13.25
CA GLU A 59 12.85 -58.44 12.06
C GLU A 59 11.89 -57.61 11.21
N LYS A 60 10.62 -58.02 11.08
CA LYS A 60 9.60 -57.22 10.38
C LYS A 60 9.29 -55.92 11.11
N ILE A 61 9.14 -55.97 12.43
CA ILE A 61 8.88 -54.78 13.25
C ILE A 61 10.06 -53.80 13.15
N GLU A 62 11.30 -54.29 13.20
CA GLU A 62 12.48 -53.43 13.05
C GLU A 62 12.56 -52.79 11.66
N LYS A 63 12.25 -53.54 10.59
CA LYS A 63 12.21 -52.99 9.23
C LYS A 63 11.12 -51.93 9.08
N GLU A 64 9.91 -52.20 9.56
CA GLU A 64 8.82 -51.21 9.53
C GLU A 64 9.18 -49.97 10.35
N ALA A 65 9.79 -50.13 11.52
CA ALA A 65 10.24 -49.01 12.34
C ALA A 65 11.27 -48.13 11.61
N GLN A 66 12.25 -48.74 10.93
CA GLN A 66 13.23 -48.02 10.12
C GLN A 66 12.60 -47.29 8.93
N GLU A 67 11.65 -47.93 8.24
CA GLU A 67 10.91 -47.30 7.13
C GLU A 67 10.09 -46.10 7.62
N TYR A 68 9.38 -46.22 8.74
CA TYR A 68 8.62 -45.10 9.33
C TYR A 68 9.52 -43.96 9.79
N GLU A 69 10.69 -44.27 10.38
CA GLU A 69 11.65 -43.25 10.80
C GLU A 69 12.22 -42.48 9.60
N GLN A 70 12.49 -43.17 8.48
CA GLN A 70 12.88 -42.52 7.22
C GLN A 70 11.77 -41.62 6.67
N ILE A 71 10.52 -42.11 6.60
CA ILE A 71 9.38 -41.31 6.14
C ILE A 71 9.19 -40.07 7.01
N TYR A 72 9.36 -40.21 8.33
CA TYR A 72 9.23 -39.10 9.27
C TYR A 72 10.29 -38.02 9.03
N GLU A 73 11.57 -38.39 8.92
CA GLU A 73 12.65 -37.45 8.68
C GLU A 73 12.55 -36.78 7.30
N GLU A 74 12.16 -37.52 6.25
CA GLU A 74 11.90 -36.94 4.92
C GLU A 74 10.73 -35.93 4.95
N THR A 75 9.65 -36.28 5.63
CA THR A 75 8.48 -35.39 5.75
C THR A 75 8.82 -34.14 6.54
N LYS A 76 9.58 -34.29 7.63
CA LYS A 76 10.04 -33.18 8.45
C LYS A 76 10.92 -32.22 7.67
N LEU A 77 11.90 -32.75 6.91
CA LEU A 77 12.77 -31.95 6.05
C LEU A 77 11.93 -31.16 5.02
N ARG A 78 10.96 -31.81 4.37
CA ARG A 78 10.10 -31.17 3.38
C ARG A 78 9.26 -30.04 3.98
N ILE A 79 8.71 -30.24 5.18
CA ILE A 79 7.95 -29.20 5.88
C ILE A 79 8.86 -28.03 6.27
N GLU A 80 10.09 -28.29 6.72
CA GLU A 80 11.06 -27.22 7.02
C GLU A 80 11.42 -26.41 5.77
N GLU A 81 11.66 -27.08 4.64
CA GLU A 81 11.91 -26.43 3.34
C GLU A 81 10.71 -25.58 2.87
N GLU A 82 9.51 -26.14 2.86
CA GLU A 82 8.27 -25.43 2.50
C GLU A 82 8.03 -24.21 3.42
N THR A 83 8.32 -24.35 4.72
CA THR A 83 8.16 -23.27 5.70
C THR A 83 9.13 -22.13 5.43
N VAL A 84 10.40 -22.44 5.14
CA VAL A 84 11.41 -21.43 4.80
C VAL A 84 11.06 -20.74 3.48
N GLU A 85 10.60 -21.48 2.47
CA GLU A 85 10.18 -20.91 1.19
C GLU A 85 8.98 -19.97 1.36
N LEU A 86 7.96 -20.37 2.13
CA LEU A 86 6.80 -19.54 2.43
C LEU A 86 7.16 -18.29 3.25
N GLN A 87 8.07 -18.41 4.22
CA GLN A 87 8.56 -17.26 4.98
C GLN A 87 9.28 -16.26 4.08
N ASN A 88 10.12 -16.73 3.16
CA ASN A 88 10.81 -15.86 2.20
C ASN A 88 9.83 -15.15 1.27
N LYS A 89 8.85 -15.87 0.70
CA LYS A 89 7.80 -15.27 -0.14
C LYS A 89 6.99 -14.22 0.61
N LEU A 90 6.65 -14.48 1.86
CA LEU A 90 5.94 -13.51 2.70
C LEU A 90 6.80 -12.27 2.97
N CYS A 91 8.10 -12.45 3.24
CA CYS A 91 9.04 -11.34 3.40
C CYS A 91 9.13 -10.47 2.15
N GLU A 92 9.31 -11.07 0.96
CA GLU A 92 9.37 -10.35 -0.32
C GLU A 92 8.07 -9.55 -0.57
N PHE A 93 6.91 -10.18 -0.37
CA PHE A 93 5.61 -9.51 -0.51
C PHE A 93 5.43 -8.34 0.47
N LEU A 94 5.88 -8.50 1.73
CA LEU A 94 5.81 -7.43 2.72
C LEU A 94 6.77 -6.28 2.38
N GLU A 95 7.95 -6.57 1.82
CA GLU A 95 8.89 -5.54 1.36
C GLU A 95 8.31 -4.71 0.22
N GLU A 96 7.68 -5.36 -0.77
CA GLU A 96 6.96 -4.68 -1.87
C GLU A 96 5.87 -3.75 -1.32
N ILE A 97 5.04 -4.24 -0.39
CA ILE A 97 3.99 -3.42 0.26
C ILE A 97 4.63 -2.23 1.01
N ILE A 98 5.70 -2.45 1.77
CA ILE A 98 6.36 -1.37 2.52
C ILE A 98 6.90 -0.31 1.56
N GLU A 99 7.52 -0.72 0.45
CA GLU A 99 8.04 0.21 -0.57
C GLU A 99 6.90 1.03 -1.19
N GLU A 100 5.80 0.38 -1.57
CA GLU A 100 4.61 1.07 -2.09
C GLU A 100 4.02 2.06 -1.08
N LYS A 101 3.89 1.66 0.19
CA LYS A 101 3.42 2.55 1.26
C LYS A 101 4.38 3.72 1.47
N GLY A 102 5.69 3.50 1.34
CA GLY A 102 6.71 4.55 1.37
C GLY A 102 6.49 5.60 0.28
N LYS A 103 6.30 5.16 -0.97
CA LYS A 103 5.99 6.05 -2.11
C LYS A 103 4.72 6.86 -1.88
N LEU A 104 3.68 6.23 -1.31
CA LEU A 104 2.42 6.93 -1.00
C LEU A 104 2.58 8.00 0.09
N ILE A 105 3.41 7.77 1.11
CA ILE A 105 3.71 8.77 2.14
C ILE A 105 4.44 9.97 1.50
N GLU A 106 5.40 9.72 0.62
CA GLU A 106 6.14 10.77 -0.09
C GLU A 106 5.20 11.62 -0.96
N LEU A 107 4.34 10.98 -1.77
CA LEU A 107 3.32 11.66 -2.57
C LEU A 107 2.36 12.48 -1.70
N THR A 108 2.01 11.98 -0.51
CA THR A 108 1.16 12.72 0.44
C THR A 108 1.86 13.97 0.97
N MET A 109 3.16 13.89 1.27
CA MET A 109 3.95 15.04 1.69
C MET A 109 4.04 16.08 0.57
N GLN A 110 4.31 15.65 -0.66
CA GLN A 110 4.34 16.49 -1.84
C GLN A 110 2.98 17.16 -2.09
N GLU A 111 1.86 16.45 -1.97
CA GLU A 111 0.50 17.02 -2.10
C GLU A 111 0.29 18.17 -1.10
N LYS A 112 0.71 17.96 0.15
CA LYS A 112 0.56 18.96 1.22
C LYS A 112 1.39 20.22 0.93
N GLU A 113 2.59 20.06 0.39
CA GLU A 113 3.43 21.19 0.00
C GLU A 113 2.89 21.91 -1.22
N CYS A 114 2.42 21.17 -2.23
CA CYS A 114 1.78 21.73 -3.41
C CYS A 114 0.53 22.52 -3.05
N ARG A 115 -0.28 22.06 -2.07
CA ARG A 115 -1.44 22.82 -1.59
C ARG A 115 -1.05 24.20 -1.04
N LYS A 116 0.08 24.32 -0.33
CA LYS A 116 0.55 25.62 0.16
C LYS A 116 0.89 26.56 -1.00
N ILE A 117 1.59 26.04 -2.02
CA ILE A 117 1.93 26.80 -3.23
C ILE A 117 0.66 27.22 -3.98
N THR A 118 -0.33 26.32 -4.10
CA THR A 118 -1.64 26.63 -4.66
C THR A 118 -2.32 27.78 -3.91
N ASP A 119 -2.32 27.75 -2.58
CA ASP A 119 -2.92 28.82 -1.76
C ASP A 119 -2.19 30.16 -1.95
N GLU A 120 -0.86 30.16 -2.02
CA GLU A 120 -0.06 31.35 -2.36
C GLU A 120 -0.40 31.90 -3.74
N ILE A 121 -0.56 31.04 -4.75
CA ILE A 121 -0.97 31.41 -6.11
C ILE A 121 -2.36 32.08 -6.09
N PHE A 122 -3.33 31.51 -5.38
CA PHE A 122 -4.67 32.11 -5.27
C PHE A 122 -4.62 33.49 -4.59
N GLU A 123 -3.77 33.65 -3.58
CA GLU A 123 -3.59 34.94 -2.92
C GLU A 123 -2.94 35.98 -3.85
N ILE A 124 -1.93 35.59 -4.64
CA ILE A 124 -1.33 36.45 -5.67
C ILE A 124 -2.41 36.93 -6.65
N ILE A 125 -3.25 36.02 -7.14
CA ILE A 125 -4.31 36.33 -8.11
C ILE A 125 -5.39 37.22 -7.49
N GLN A 126 -5.75 36.99 -6.24
CA GLN A 126 -6.70 37.84 -5.52
C GLN A 126 -6.16 39.27 -5.37
N ASN A 127 -4.93 39.40 -4.86
CA ASN A 127 -4.25 40.69 -4.74
C ASN A 127 -4.14 41.39 -6.11
N TRP A 128 -3.88 40.64 -7.17
CA TRP A 128 -3.84 41.17 -8.53
C TRP A 128 -5.21 41.70 -8.99
N THR A 129 -6.28 40.98 -8.67
CA THR A 129 -7.65 41.41 -8.96
C THR A 129 -7.98 42.70 -8.21
N ASP A 130 -7.58 42.80 -6.95
CA ASP A 130 -7.74 44.02 -6.13
C ASP A 130 -6.93 45.19 -6.70
N ILE A 131 -5.67 44.95 -7.13
CA ILE A 131 -4.86 45.95 -7.84
C ILE A 131 -5.59 46.44 -9.09
N GLY A 132 -6.08 45.54 -9.94
CA GLY A 132 -6.82 45.89 -11.16
C GLY A 132 -8.07 46.72 -10.87
N PHE A 133 -8.82 46.37 -9.82
CA PHE A 133 -9.99 47.11 -9.39
C PHE A 133 -9.63 48.51 -8.87
N ILE A 134 -8.65 48.62 -7.96
CA ILE A 134 -8.21 49.91 -7.42
C ILE A 134 -7.62 50.80 -8.52
N PHE A 135 -6.90 50.21 -9.47
CA PHE A 135 -6.34 50.93 -10.61
C PHE A 135 -7.44 51.52 -11.51
N SER A 136 -8.52 50.78 -11.79
CA SER A 136 -9.66 51.34 -12.54
C SER A 136 -10.34 52.51 -11.82
N GLN A 137 -10.41 52.48 -10.49
CA GLN A 137 -10.89 53.62 -9.70
C GLN A 137 -9.96 54.83 -9.79
N ILE A 138 -8.63 54.62 -9.83
CA ILE A 138 -7.67 55.71 -10.04
C ILE A 138 -7.88 56.36 -11.41
N LEU A 139 -8.08 55.57 -12.46
CA LEU A 139 -8.35 56.09 -13.81
C LEU A 139 -9.62 56.96 -13.82
N GLY A 140 -10.73 56.48 -13.25
CA GLY A 140 -11.97 57.26 -13.18
C GLY A 140 -11.86 58.52 -12.32
N MET A 141 -11.03 58.49 -11.26
CA MET A 141 -10.76 59.68 -10.44
C MET A 141 -9.93 60.73 -11.19
N ARG A 142 -8.99 60.31 -12.04
CA ARG A 142 -8.21 61.21 -12.90
C ARG A 142 -9.05 61.81 -14.00
N GLU A 143 -9.92 61.04 -14.65
CA GLU A 143 -10.88 61.57 -15.62
C GLU A 143 -11.78 62.65 -14.98
N ALA A 144 -12.27 62.39 -13.75
CA ALA A 144 -13.05 63.37 -13.00
C ALA A 144 -12.22 64.61 -12.62
N GLN A 145 -10.93 64.44 -12.30
CA GLN A 145 -10.01 65.54 -12.03
C GLN A 145 -9.85 66.44 -13.27
N ASN A 146 -9.56 65.84 -14.44
CA ASN A 146 -9.38 66.57 -15.70
C ASN A 146 -10.65 67.34 -16.09
N VAL A 147 -11.84 66.75 -15.92
CA VAL A 147 -13.11 67.46 -16.18
C VAL A 147 -13.28 68.68 -15.28
N VAL A 148 -12.89 68.59 -14.00
CA VAL A 148 -12.98 69.73 -13.07
C VAL A 148 -11.97 70.82 -13.43
N GLU A 149 -10.75 70.44 -13.81
CA GLU A 149 -9.69 71.35 -14.27
C GLU A 149 -10.07 72.05 -15.60
N ASP A 150 -10.69 71.34 -16.54
CA ASP A 150 -11.13 71.88 -17.84
C ASP A 150 -12.36 72.79 -17.74
N THR A 151 -13.25 72.54 -16.78
CA THR A 151 -14.53 73.26 -16.64
C THR A 151 -14.42 74.50 -15.74
N CYS A 152 -13.41 74.57 -14.87
CA CYS A 152 -13.24 75.65 -13.89
C CYS A 152 -11.80 76.15 -13.90
N SER A 153 -11.57 77.43 -14.22
CA SER A 153 -10.22 78.01 -14.17
C SER A 153 -9.66 77.92 -12.75
N GLU A 154 -8.55 77.21 -12.58
CA GLU A 154 -7.86 76.96 -11.30
C GLU A 154 -7.53 78.24 -10.50
N GLU A 155 -7.51 79.40 -11.16
CA GLU A 155 -7.03 80.66 -10.58
C GLU A 155 -8.04 81.42 -9.70
N THR A 156 -9.31 81.02 -9.58
CA THR A 156 -10.32 81.90 -8.92
C THR A 156 -11.34 81.32 -7.94
N ASP A 157 -11.53 79.99 -7.81
CA ASP A 157 -12.50 79.42 -6.86
C ASP A 157 -11.86 78.51 -5.77
N PRO A 158 -11.79 78.96 -4.50
CA PRO A 158 -11.25 78.17 -3.37
C PRO A 158 -11.94 76.81 -3.17
N LEU A 159 -13.19 76.66 -3.62
CA LEU A 159 -13.94 75.43 -3.48
C LEU A 159 -13.45 74.35 -4.47
N VAL A 160 -13.05 74.77 -5.68
CA VAL A 160 -12.50 73.89 -6.73
C VAL A 160 -11.14 73.35 -6.30
N VAL A 161 -10.25 74.21 -5.79
CA VAL A 161 -8.94 73.81 -5.24
C VAL A 161 -9.11 72.74 -4.16
N LYS A 162 -10.06 72.93 -3.23
CA LYS A 162 -10.34 71.97 -2.15
C LYS A 162 -10.89 70.64 -2.65
N ILE A 163 -11.63 70.62 -3.77
CA ILE A 163 -12.14 69.41 -4.39
C ILE A 163 -11.00 68.65 -5.07
N LEU A 164 -10.17 69.34 -5.87
CA LEU A 164 -9.00 68.76 -6.53
C LEU A 164 -8.01 68.17 -5.52
N ASP A 165 -7.73 68.88 -4.42
CA ASP A 165 -6.88 68.37 -3.34
C ASP A 165 -7.43 67.08 -2.72
N LYS A 166 -8.75 66.98 -2.50
CA LYS A 166 -9.37 65.76 -1.99
C LYS A 166 -9.28 64.60 -2.98
N ILE A 167 -9.40 64.86 -4.27
CA ILE A 167 -9.24 63.85 -5.32
C ILE A 167 -7.80 63.36 -5.35
N LYS A 168 -6.82 64.29 -5.36
CA LYS A 168 -5.38 63.99 -5.31
C LYS A 168 -5.01 63.15 -4.08
N GLN A 169 -5.49 63.51 -2.89
CA GLN A 169 -5.26 62.73 -1.65
C GLN A 169 -5.85 61.31 -1.73
N ARG A 170 -7.04 61.14 -2.32
CA ARG A 170 -7.66 59.82 -2.49
C ARG A 170 -6.92 58.95 -3.49
N ILE A 171 -6.48 59.53 -4.61
CA ILE A 171 -5.63 58.85 -5.60
C ILE A 171 -4.34 58.38 -4.93
N PHE A 172 -3.66 59.27 -4.19
CA PHE A 172 -2.42 58.94 -3.49
C PHE A 172 -2.58 57.77 -2.51
N GLY A 173 -3.62 57.78 -1.67
CA GLY A 173 -3.89 56.65 -0.76
C GLY A 173 -4.15 55.32 -1.48
N LYS A 174 -4.80 55.36 -2.66
CA LYS A 174 -5.02 54.18 -3.50
C LYS A 174 -3.73 53.69 -4.15
N VAL A 175 -2.86 54.59 -4.62
CA VAL A 175 -1.53 54.25 -5.14
C VAL A 175 -0.70 53.54 -4.07
N GLN A 176 -0.67 54.07 -2.84
CA GLN A 176 0.02 53.41 -1.72
C GLN A 176 -0.53 52.01 -1.42
N THR A 177 -1.83 51.79 -1.65
CA THR A 177 -2.46 50.48 -1.47
C THR A 177 -2.01 49.51 -2.57
N ILE A 178 -2.01 49.94 -3.83
CA ILE A 178 -1.49 49.17 -4.96
C ILE A 178 -0.03 48.78 -4.71
N LEU A 179 0.81 49.72 -4.27
CA LEU A 179 2.22 49.45 -4.02
C LEU A 179 2.43 48.40 -2.93
N ARG A 180 1.68 48.47 -1.84
CA ARG A 180 1.74 47.47 -0.77
C ARG A 180 1.33 46.08 -1.26
N LEU A 181 0.23 46.00 -2.02
CA LEU A 181 -0.24 44.74 -2.60
C LEU A 181 0.77 44.19 -3.61
N HIS A 182 1.32 45.05 -4.47
CA HIS A 182 2.31 44.67 -5.48
C HIS A 182 3.62 44.18 -4.84
N GLN A 183 4.08 44.83 -3.76
CA GLN A 183 5.25 44.39 -3.00
C GLN A 183 5.01 43.02 -2.35
N SER A 184 3.85 42.84 -1.70
CA SER A 184 3.47 41.54 -1.13
C SER A 184 3.38 40.45 -2.20
N ASN A 185 2.81 40.76 -3.38
CA ASN A 185 2.78 39.82 -4.50
C ASN A 185 4.17 39.50 -5.03
N SER A 186 5.05 40.49 -5.16
CA SER A 186 6.41 40.29 -5.66
C SER A 186 7.20 39.32 -4.77
N GLU A 187 7.07 39.44 -3.44
CA GLU A 187 7.68 38.52 -2.48
C GLU A 187 7.16 37.08 -2.63
N LYS A 188 5.83 36.93 -2.77
CA LYS A 188 5.19 35.61 -2.95
C LYS A 188 5.51 34.99 -4.30
N ILE A 189 5.49 35.79 -5.37
CA ILE A 189 5.85 35.36 -6.71
C ILE A 189 7.28 34.81 -6.72
N ASP A 190 8.22 35.45 -6.04
CA ASP A 190 9.59 34.94 -5.94
C ASP A 190 9.67 33.60 -5.18
N GLY A 191 8.84 33.40 -4.16
CA GLY A 191 8.68 32.12 -3.47
C GLY A 191 8.12 31.03 -4.39
N VAL A 192 7.01 31.34 -5.08
CA VAL A 192 6.33 30.43 -6.01
C VAL A 192 7.24 30.07 -7.19
N LEU A 193 7.88 31.04 -7.84
CA LEU A 193 8.76 30.82 -8.99
C LEU A 193 9.97 29.94 -8.66
N LYS A 194 10.51 29.99 -7.44
CA LYS A 194 11.62 29.11 -7.03
C LYS A 194 11.21 27.63 -6.99
N ARG A 195 9.94 27.35 -6.76
CA ARG A 195 9.38 25.99 -6.59
C ARG A 195 8.43 25.61 -7.72
N ILE A 196 8.32 26.46 -8.75
CA ILE A 196 7.26 26.33 -9.75
C ILE A 196 7.43 25.09 -10.60
N ASP A 197 8.67 24.70 -10.89
CA ASP A 197 8.92 23.51 -11.71
C ASP A 197 8.51 22.22 -10.96
N GLU A 198 8.96 22.06 -9.72
CA GLU A 198 8.56 20.94 -8.84
C GLU A 198 7.03 20.89 -8.64
N PHE A 199 6.41 22.05 -8.45
CA PHE A 199 4.97 22.16 -8.28
C PHE A 199 4.21 21.80 -9.56
N LEU A 200 4.63 22.33 -10.72
CA LEU A 200 3.93 22.10 -11.98
C LEU A 200 4.08 20.65 -12.44
N ASP A 201 5.21 20.00 -12.20
CA ASP A 201 5.39 18.57 -12.50
C ASP A 201 4.43 17.68 -11.69
N PHE A 202 4.00 18.14 -10.52
CA PHE A 202 3.04 17.43 -9.67
C PHE A 202 1.58 17.63 -10.08
N VAL A 203 1.21 18.76 -10.70
CA VAL A 203 -0.19 19.10 -11.06
C VAL A 203 -0.48 18.94 -12.56
N GLU A 204 -1.76 18.87 -12.93
CA GLU A 204 -2.16 18.66 -14.34
C GLU A 204 -1.61 19.73 -15.31
N LEU A 205 -1.35 20.93 -14.80
CA LEU A 205 -0.74 22.03 -15.56
C LEU A 205 0.67 21.71 -16.09
N GLY A 206 1.43 20.82 -15.44
CA GLY A 206 2.72 20.36 -15.94
C GLY A 206 2.63 19.56 -17.24
N TYR A 207 1.55 18.79 -17.43
CA TYR A 207 1.32 18.02 -18.66
C TYR A 207 0.95 18.89 -19.87
N ASN A 208 0.51 20.14 -19.65
CA ASN A 208 0.19 21.09 -20.70
C ASN A 208 1.25 22.19 -20.78
N GLU A 209 2.29 21.95 -21.58
CA GLU A 209 3.43 22.86 -21.74
C GLU A 209 3.05 24.30 -22.11
N LEU A 210 1.99 24.48 -22.91
CA LEU A 210 1.51 25.81 -23.30
C LEU A 210 0.95 26.55 -22.07
N SER A 211 0.05 25.92 -21.32
CA SER A 211 -0.52 26.49 -20.10
C SER A 211 0.55 26.72 -19.02
N ARG A 212 1.51 25.80 -18.89
CA ARG A 212 2.70 25.92 -18.02
C ARG A 212 3.47 27.20 -18.35
N SER A 213 3.82 27.38 -19.62
CA SER A 213 4.60 28.52 -20.11
C SER A 213 3.86 29.85 -19.92
N ILE A 214 2.56 29.88 -20.24
CA ILE A 214 1.71 31.06 -20.03
C ILE A 214 1.66 31.42 -18.54
N PHE A 215 1.48 30.44 -17.66
CA PHE A 215 1.38 30.68 -16.22
C PHE A 215 2.68 31.27 -15.64
N ILE A 216 3.84 30.73 -16.00
CA ILE A 216 5.14 31.25 -15.59
C ILE A 216 5.35 32.68 -16.12
N LEU A 217 4.99 32.93 -17.38
CA LEU A 217 5.09 34.25 -18.00
C LEU A 217 4.19 35.28 -17.29
N VAL A 218 2.98 34.88 -16.91
CA VAL A 218 2.05 35.73 -16.14
C VAL A 218 2.63 36.11 -14.79
N LEU A 219 3.09 35.12 -14.02
CA LEU A 219 3.68 35.38 -12.70
C LEU A 219 4.88 36.31 -12.79
N ASN A 220 5.77 36.09 -13.77
CA ASN A 220 6.90 36.99 -14.01
C ASN A 220 6.46 38.39 -14.44
N SER A 221 5.40 38.51 -15.24
CA SER A 221 4.89 39.81 -15.69
C SER A 221 4.29 40.62 -14.54
N MET A 222 3.60 39.95 -13.60
CA MET A 222 3.04 40.58 -12.39
C MET A 222 4.08 41.23 -11.50
N LYS A 223 5.32 40.73 -11.49
CA LYS A 223 6.43 41.29 -10.70
C LYS A 223 7.00 42.59 -11.27
N ASN A 224 6.91 42.77 -12.59
CA ASN A 224 7.66 43.79 -13.32
C ASN A 224 6.84 45.04 -13.68
N VAL A 225 5.65 45.20 -13.09
CA VAL A 225 4.80 46.35 -13.40
C VAL A 225 5.30 47.59 -12.65
N PRO A 226 5.56 48.71 -13.36
CA PRO A 226 6.23 49.87 -12.75
C PRO A 226 5.24 50.75 -11.96
N PHE A 227 4.51 50.20 -11.00
CA PHE A 227 3.54 50.96 -10.20
C PHE A 227 4.15 52.13 -9.42
N ASN A 228 5.46 52.10 -9.15
CA ASN A 228 6.18 53.21 -8.50
C ASN A 228 6.06 54.52 -9.28
N THR A 229 5.87 54.47 -10.61
CA THR A 229 5.67 55.69 -11.41
C THR A 229 4.40 56.44 -11.01
N LEU A 230 3.41 55.75 -10.42
CA LEU A 230 2.14 56.31 -9.98
C LEU A 230 2.24 57.19 -8.73
N GLU A 231 3.38 57.18 -8.01
CA GLU A 231 3.62 58.09 -6.88
C GLU A 231 4.12 59.48 -7.31
N ASN A 232 4.62 59.62 -8.55
CA ASN A 232 5.17 60.88 -9.02
C ASN A 232 4.08 61.94 -9.14
N GLN A 233 4.29 63.09 -8.50
CA GLN A 233 3.32 64.21 -8.54
C GLN A 233 3.17 64.77 -9.96
N ASP A 234 4.20 64.63 -10.81
CA ASP A 234 4.22 65.02 -12.23
C ASP A 234 4.02 63.80 -13.15
N LEU A 235 2.88 63.13 -13.02
CA LEU A 235 2.53 61.98 -13.85
C LEU A 235 2.00 62.44 -15.22
N THR A 236 2.73 62.11 -16.29
CA THR A 236 2.22 62.23 -17.67
C THR A 236 1.20 61.14 -17.98
N ASP A 237 0.29 61.41 -18.92
CA ASP A 237 -0.69 60.43 -19.40
C ASP A 237 -0.02 59.17 -19.97
N ASP A 238 1.11 59.34 -20.67
CA ASP A 238 1.93 58.22 -21.20
C ASP A 238 2.37 57.23 -20.11
N ASN A 239 2.70 57.72 -18.91
CA ASN A 239 3.11 56.85 -17.79
C ASN A 239 1.95 56.00 -17.27
N ILE A 240 0.74 56.55 -17.27
CA ILE A 240 -0.48 55.86 -16.84
C ILE A 240 -0.87 54.80 -17.87
N ASP A 241 -0.79 55.15 -19.16
CA ASP A 241 -1.12 54.24 -20.25
C ASP A 241 -0.17 53.04 -20.30
N ASN A 242 1.12 53.22 -20.02
CA ASN A 242 2.07 52.12 -19.89
C ASN A 242 1.72 51.15 -18.75
N VAL A 243 1.29 51.67 -17.59
CA VAL A 243 0.84 50.84 -16.47
C VAL A 243 -0.48 50.14 -16.81
N LYS A 244 -1.41 50.86 -17.45
CA LYS A 244 -2.70 50.34 -17.89
C LYS A 244 -2.56 49.21 -18.91
N GLU A 245 -1.65 49.35 -19.87
CA GLU A 245 -1.34 48.31 -20.84
C GLU A 245 -0.79 47.06 -20.15
N SER A 246 0.14 47.24 -19.21
CA SER A 246 0.72 46.14 -18.43
C SER A 246 -0.35 45.40 -17.61
N VAL A 247 -1.23 46.14 -16.93
CA VAL A 247 -2.32 45.58 -16.13
C VAL A 247 -3.31 44.81 -17.00
N ASN A 248 -3.68 45.35 -18.17
CA ASN A 248 -4.59 44.70 -19.10
C ASN A 248 -3.97 43.43 -19.69
N LYS A 249 -2.70 43.47 -20.14
CA LYS A 249 -1.99 42.29 -20.66
C LYS A 249 -2.01 41.14 -19.66
N ILE A 250 -1.69 41.41 -18.40
CA ILE A 250 -1.68 40.38 -17.35
C ILE A 250 -3.08 39.83 -17.11
N ARG A 251 -4.11 40.67 -17.06
CA ARG A 251 -5.50 40.24 -16.91
C ARG A 251 -5.92 39.33 -18.07
N ASP A 252 -5.57 39.71 -19.30
CA ASP A 252 -5.92 38.94 -20.49
C ASP A 252 -5.20 37.59 -20.46
N PHE A 253 -3.91 37.55 -20.10
CA PHE A 253 -3.19 36.28 -19.93
C PHE A 253 -3.76 35.38 -18.83
N LEU A 254 -4.18 35.94 -17.69
CA LEU A 254 -4.83 35.17 -16.61
C LEU A 254 -6.10 34.46 -17.07
N SER A 255 -6.82 35.02 -18.04
CA SER A 255 -8.04 34.40 -18.58
C SER A 255 -7.77 33.08 -19.34
N TYR A 256 -6.54 32.89 -19.82
CA TYR A 256 -6.10 31.67 -20.51
C TYR A 256 -5.53 30.62 -19.55
N VAL A 257 -5.25 30.98 -18.29
CA VAL A 257 -4.71 30.04 -17.31
C VAL A 257 -5.88 29.24 -16.71
N PRO A 258 -5.89 27.90 -16.83
CA PRO A 258 -6.93 27.06 -16.24
C PRO A 258 -6.71 26.91 -14.73
N LEU A 259 -6.92 27.98 -13.96
CA LEU A 259 -6.67 28.04 -12.50
C LEU A 259 -7.45 26.97 -11.71
N CYS A 260 -8.55 26.46 -12.25
CA CYS A 260 -9.30 25.35 -11.67
C CYS A 260 -8.52 24.03 -11.63
N GLN A 261 -7.46 23.89 -12.44
CA GLN A 261 -6.57 22.72 -12.49
C GLN A 261 -5.45 22.77 -11.43
N LEU A 262 -5.25 23.92 -10.77
CA LEU A 262 -4.27 24.06 -9.67
C LEU A 262 -4.70 23.34 -8.38
N ARG A 263 -5.99 22.98 -8.28
CA ARG A 263 -6.49 22.12 -7.21
C ARG A 263 -6.75 20.73 -7.79
N PRO A 264 -6.05 19.68 -7.33
CA PRO A 264 -6.41 18.32 -7.73
C PRO A 264 -7.86 18.06 -7.33
N ARG A 265 -8.68 17.58 -8.28
CA ARG A 265 -10.12 17.33 -8.09
C ARG A 265 -10.43 16.25 -7.04
N LYS A 266 -9.43 15.43 -6.72
CA LYS A 266 -9.48 14.39 -5.68
C LYS A 266 -8.19 14.46 -4.88
N SER A 267 -8.29 14.47 -3.55
CA SER A 267 -7.11 14.26 -2.69
C SER A 267 -6.50 12.89 -2.95
N LEU A 268 -5.21 12.69 -2.71
CA LEU A 268 -4.58 11.36 -2.84
C LEU A 268 -5.34 10.31 -2.02
N ARG A 269 -5.85 10.71 -0.84
CA ARG A 269 -6.75 9.88 -0.01
C ARG A 269 -7.99 9.41 -0.76
N GLN A 270 -8.60 10.27 -1.56
CA GLN A 270 -9.81 9.95 -2.31
C GLN A 270 -9.51 9.07 -3.53
N PHE A 271 -8.36 9.31 -4.19
CA PHE A 271 -7.85 8.41 -5.23
C PHE A 271 -7.58 7.00 -4.68
N LEU A 272 -6.90 6.90 -3.53
CA LEU A 272 -6.63 5.63 -2.86
C LEU A 272 -7.90 4.91 -2.39
N TRP A 273 -8.91 5.65 -1.93
CA TRP A 273 -10.21 5.06 -1.61
C TRP A 273 -10.93 4.53 -2.85
N ASP A 274 -10.85 5.23 -3.98
CA ASP A 274 -11.45 4.76 -5.23
C ASP A 274 -10.75 3.48 -5.75
N GLU A 275 -9.43 3.35 -5.58
CA GLU A 275 -8.70 2.11 -5.90
C GLU A 275 -9.06 0.96 -4.94
N ILE A 276 -9.14 1.23 -3.63
CA ILE A 276 -9.59 0.21 -2.66
C ILE A 276 -10.99 -0.28 -3.00
N ASP A 277 -11.91 0.63 -3.35
CA ASP A 277 -13.27 0.30 -3.77
C ASP A 277 -13.30 -0.48 -5.09
N SER A 278 -12.39 -0.22 -6.04
CA SER A 278 -12.30 -1.02 -7.28
C SER A 278 -11.78 -2.43 -7.02
N TYR A 279 -10.74 -2.58 -6.18
CA TYR A 279 -10.23 -3.88 -5.78
C TYR A 279 -11.27 -4.71 -5.00
N GLN A 280 -12.09 -4.07 -4.17
CA GLN A 280 -13.20 -4.78 -3.49
C GLN A 280 -14.27 -5.23 -4.47
N ARG A 281 -14.67 -4.40 -5.44
CA ARG A 281 -15.65 -4.81 -6.47
C ARG A 281 -15.13 -5.94 -7.34
N ASP A 282 -13.87 -5.89 -7.75
CA ASP A 282 -13.29 -6.94 -8.60
C ASP A 282 -13.20 -8.27 -7.83
N ASN A 283 -12.87 -8.24 -6.54
CA ASN A 283 -12.89 -9.43 -5.69
C ASN A 283 -14.31 -9.94 -5.40
N ASP A 284 -15.29 -9.07 -5.22
CA ASP A 284 -16.70 -9.46 -5.04
C ASP A 284 -17.27 -10.16 -6.29
N ILE A 285 -16.87 -9.71 -7.49
CA ILE A 285 -17.21 -10.38 -8.76
C ILE A 285 -16.61 -11.79 -8.85
N PHE A 286 -15.41 -12.01 -8.27
CA PHE A 286 -14.79 -13.33 -8.23
C PHE A 286 -15.49 -14.29 -7.25
N PHE A 287 -16.00 -13.80 -6.11
CA PHE A 287 -16.75 -14.62 -5.15
C PHE A 287 -18.18 -14.96 -5.62
N ASP A 288 -18.81 -14.10 -6.43
CA ASP A 288 -20.12 -14.40 -7.01
C ASP A 288 -20.05 -15.45 -8.14
N LEU A 289 -18.86 -15.64 -8.75
CA LEU A 289 -18.64 -16.65 -9.79
C LEU A 289 -18.40 -18.07 -9.25
N GLU A 290 -18.02 -18.25 -7.98
CA GLU A 290 -17.92 -19.58 -7.34
C GLU A 290 -19.27 -20.15 -6.88
N ASN A 291 -20.34 -19.36 -6.94
CA ASN A 291 -21.70 -19.76 -6.57
C ASN A 291 -22.64 -20.03 -7.78
N LEU A 292 -22.09 -20.13 -8.99
CA LEU A 292 -22.79 -20.53 -10.23
C LEU A 292 -22.28 -21.88 -10.75
#